data_AF-A0ABD0N9I6-F1
#
_entry.id   AF-A0ABD0N9I6-F1
#
_cell.length_a   1.000
_cell.length_b   1.000
_cell.length_c   1.000
_cell.angle_alpha   90.00
_cell.angle_beta   90.00
_cell.angle_gamma   90.00
#
_symmetry.space_group_name_H-M   'P 1'
#
loop_
_entity.id
_entity.type
_entity.pdbx_description
1 polymer ?
#
loop_
_entity_poly.entity_id
_entity_poly.type
_entity_poly.pdbx_seq_one_letter_code
_entity_poly.pdbx_strand_id
1 'polypeptide(L)' 'VHCPPPPEVKGAEMSNPIYDSVPLGHMVSYRCHTGALIGTSEIYCTKSGTWSAPPPECK' A
#
# COMPACT_ATOMS: atom_id res chain seq x y z
N VAL A 1 -2.24 -17.02 -4.35
CA VAL A 1 -2.10 -16.23 -3.10
C VAL A 1 -2.49 -14.81 -3.42
N HIS A 2 -3.42 -14.27 -2.65
CA HIS A 2 -3.90 -12.91 -2.84
C HIS A 2 -3.85 -12.16 -1.52
N CYS A 3 -3.51 -10.87 -1.59
CA CYS A 3 -3.57 -9.97 -0.46
C CYS A 3 -4.95 -9.28 -0.42
N PRO A 4 -5.40 -8.87 0.77
CA PRO A 4 -6.56 -8.02 0.89
C PRO A 4 -6.32 -6.69 0.16
N PRO A 5 -7.38 -5.89 -0.06
CA PRO A 5 -7.24 -4.54 -0.57
C PRO A 5 -6.15 -3.74 0.16
N PRO A 6 -5.43 -2.85 -0.54
CA PRO A 6 -4.40 -2.05 0.08
C PRO A 6 -5.02 -1.13 1.14
N PRO A 7 -4.37 -0.96 2.31
CA PRO A 7 -4.87 -0.07 3.35
C PRO A 7 -4.94 1.38 2.85
N GLU A 8 -6.06 2.06 3.09
CA GLU A 8 -6.18 3.48 2.78
C GLU A 8 -5.35 4.33 3.76
N VAL A 9 -4.52 5.22 3.22
CA VAL A 9 -3.73 6.16 4.00
C VAL A 9 -4.31 7.55 3.82
N LYS A 10 -4.85 8.12 4.90
CA LYS A 10 -5.48 9.44 4.89
C LYS A 10 -4.47 10.50 4.44
N GLY A 11 -4.81 11.24 3.39
CA GLY A 11 -3.92 12.27 2.84
C GLY A 11 -2.80 11.73 1.95
N ALA A 12 -2.81 10.44 1.61
CA ALA A 12 -1.95 9.88 0.56
C ALA A 12 -2.77 9.56 -0.71
N GLU A 13 -2.11 9.72 -1.84
CA GLU A 13 -2.51 9.19 -3.14
C GLU A 13 -1.89 7.79 -3.31
N MET A 14 -2.68 6.88 -3.87
CA MET A 14 -2.26 5.50 -4.13
C MET A 14 -2.19 5.27 -5.63
N SER A 15 -1.07 4.72 -6.12
CA SER A 15 -0.80 4.60 -7.57
C SER A 15 -1.69 3.62 -8.31
N ASN A 16 -2.30 2.66 -7.61
CA ASN A 16 -3.22 1.69 -8.19
C ASN A 16 -4.53 1.67 -7.39
N PRO A 17 -5.69 1.86 -8.03
CA PRO A 17 -6.98 1.84 -7.35
C PRO A 17 -7.31 0.45 -6.79
N ILE A 18 -8.27 0.45 -5.87
CA ILE A 18 -8.74 -0.67 -5.05
C ILE A 18 -9.13 -1.87 -5.94
N TYR A 19 -8.34 -2.93 -5.88
CA TYR A 19 -8.74 -4.25 -6.34
C TYR A 19 -9.25 -5.04 -5.14
N ASP A 20 -10.40 -5.72 -5.28
CA ASP A 20 -10.94 -6.61 -4.24
C ASP A 20 -9.95 -7.72 -3.84
N SER A 21 -8.98 -8.02 -4.72
CA SER A 21 -7.96 -9.04 -4.49
C SER A 21 -6.68 -8.72 -5.26
N VAL A 22 -5.56 -8.55 -4.54
CA VAL A 22 -4.26 -8.20 -5.15
C VAL A 22 -3.40 -9.46 -5.33
N PRO A 23 -2.91 -9.77 -6.54
CA PRO A 23 -2.11 -10.98 -6.77
C PRO A 23 -0.73 -10.90 -6.09
N LEU A 24 -0.13 -12.06 -5.81
CA LEU A 24 1.24 -12.17 -5.30
C LEU A 24 2.23 -11.36 -6.13
N GLY A 25 3.09 -10.57 -5.47
CA GLY A 25 4.13 -9.78 -6.11
C GLY A 25 3.65 -8.45 -6.71
N HIS A 26 2.35 -8.16 -6.69
CA HIS A 26 1.85 -6.84 -7.05
C HIS A 26 2.30 -5.80 -6.02
N MET A 27 2.66 -4.61 -6.52
CA MET A 27 3.16 -3.50 -5.72
C MET A 27 2.17 -2.33 -5.72
N VAL A 28 2.11 -1.64 -4.60
CA VAL A 28 1.32 -0.44 -4.39
C VAL A 28 2.23 0.63 -3.84
N SER A 29 2.19 1.82 -4.44
CA SER A 29 2.92 2.98 -3.93
C SER A 29 1.97 4.02 -3.36
N TYR A 30 2.39 4.58 -2.23
CA TYR A 30 1.73 5.65 -1.50
C TYR A 30 2.56 6.92 -1.64
N ARG A 31 1.85 8.03 -1.82
CA ARG A 31 2.45 9.35 -1.91
C ARG A 31 1.60 10.35 -1.14
N CYS A 32 2.18 11.02 -0.14
CA CYS A 32 1.45 12.06 0.58
C CYS A 32 1.15 13.26 -0.33
N HIS A 33 -0.08 13.77 -0.27
CA HIS A 33 -0.48 14.99 -1.00
C HIS A 33 0.30 16.21 -0.50
N THR A 34 0.51 16.27 0.81
CA THR A 34 1.26 17.30 1.51
C THR A 34 2.06 16.67 2.63
N GLY A 35 3.22 17.25 2.94
CA GLY A 35 4.04 16.82 4.07
C GLY A 35 4.96 15.64 3.77
N ALA A 36 5.40 14.97 4.83
CA ALA A 36 6.36 13.88 4.75
C ALA A 36 5.68 12.51 4.90
N LEU A 37 6.15 11.54 4.11
CA LEU A 37 5.74 10.14 4.23
C LEU A 37 6.61 9.45 5.29
N ILE A 38 5.97 8.90 6.32
CA ILE A 38 6.61 8.17 7.40
C ILE A 38 6.36 6.68 7.19
N GLY A 39 7.44 5.91 7.00
CA GLY A 39 7.38 4.48 6.72
C GLY A 39 7.83 4.16 5.29
N THR A 40 7.25 3.10 4.71
CA THR A 40 7.58 2.66 3.35
C THR A 40 6.60 3.25 2.36
N SER A 41 7.12 3.92 1.33
CA SER A 41 6.29 4.45 0.24
C SER A 41 5.76 3.36 -0.67
N GLU A 42 6.32 2.15 -0.63
CA GLU A 42 5.93 1.04 -1.49
C GLU A 42 5.79 -0.25 -0.68
N ILE A 43 4.69 -0.96 -0.91
CA ILE A 43 4.41 -2.26 -0.31
C ILE A 43 4.04 -3.26 -1.41
N TYR A 44 4.41 -4.51 -1.23
CA TYR A 44 4.08 -5.58 -2.18
C TYR A 44 3.36 -6.74 -1.49
N CYS A 45 2.54 -7.45 -2.27
CA CYS A 45 1.86 -8.63 -1.77
C CYS A 45 2.83 -9.80 -1.61
N THR A 46 2.90 -10.37 -0.42
CA THR A 46 3.82 -11.48 -0.09
C THR A 46 3.17 -12.85 -0.31
N LYS A 47 3.99 -13.91 -0.30
CA LYS A 47 3.52 -15.32 -0.41
C LYS A 47 2.63 -15.75 0.76
N SER A 48 2.62 -14.99 1.85
CA SER A 48 1.77 -15.22 3.02
C SER A 48 0.35 -14.64 2.86
N GLY A 49 0.06 -13.94 1.76
CA GLY A 49 -1.22 -13.24 1.58
C GLY A 49 -1.33 -11.95 2.41
N THR A 50 -0.19 -11.45 2.90
CA THR A 50 -0.08 -10.19 3.64
C THR A 50 0.80 -9.19 2.90
N TRP A 51 0.62 -7.92 3.20
CA TRP A 51 1.50 -6.86 2.71
C TRP A 51 2.91 -6.97 3.33
N SER A 52 3.93 -6.58 2.57
CA SER A 52 5.34 -6.63 2.98
C SER A 52 5.67 -5.70 4.15
N ALA A 53 4.91 -4.63 4.31
CA ALA A 53 5.09 -3.63 5.36
C ALA A 53 3.72 -3.03 5.75
N PRO A 54 3.61 -2.42 6.95
CA PRO A 54 2.41 -1.68 7.32
C PRO A 54 2.20 -0.45 6.42
N PRO A 55 0.96 0.08 6.34
CA PRO A 55 0.69 1.33 5.64
C PRO A 55 1.56 2.47 6.18
N PRO A 56 2.08 3.34 5.31
CA PRO A 56 2.75 4.55 5.76
C PRO A 56 1.76 5.56 6.36
N GLU A 57 2.30 6.57 7.04
CA GLU A 57 1.55 7.70 7.55
C GLU A 57 2.00 9.00 6.86
N CYS A 58 1.07 9.92 6.64
CA CYS A 58 1.37 11.28 6.20
C CYS A 58 1.36 12.24 7.38
N LYS A 59 2.42 13.05 7.51
CA LYS A 59 2.60 14.08 8.55
C LYS A 59 2.80 15.45 7.94
#